data_AF-A0A2N2IJ17-F1
#
_entry.id   AF-A0A2N2IJ17-F1
#
_cell.length_a   1.000
_cell.length_b   1.000
_cell.length_c   1.000
_cell.angle_alpha   90.00
_cell.angle_beta   90.00
_cell.angle_gamma   90.00
#
_symmetry.space_group_name_H-M   'P 1'
#
loop_
_entity.id
_entity.type
_entity.pdbx_description
1 polymer ?
#
loop_
_entity_poly.entity_id
_entity_poly.type
_entity_poly.pdbx_seq_one_letter_code
_entity_poly.pdbx_strand_id
1 'polypeptide(L)'
;MQHREYRFSVSLLAAVALVACGSESGSDEAPQDAGPGGPADAGGADVVTDSHVGLDAETPDAGCLPPNKICDGKCVASSDPDYGCQPDTCEPCPQLAWAQMGCANNECVLVSCNAGHSDCDGDVTNGCETDPDTLDNCGACGATCAIPNAQESCKEGVCTIESCDEDWDDCNNNPVDGCETDLRDVANCGACGEVCEPNASCATGTCQTNG
;
A
#
# COMPACT_ATOMS: atom_id res chain seq x y z
N MET A 1 56.92 14.55 31.31
CA MET A 1 57.01 13.62 30.17
C MET A 1 55.64 13.60 29.53
N GLN A 2 55.50 14.33 28.42
CA GLN A 2 54.27 14.45 27.65
C GLN A 2 54.15 13.22 26.75
N HIS A 3 53.04 12.49 26.82
CA HIS A 3 52.64 11.56 25.77
C HIS A 3 51.39 12.10 25.09
N ARG A 4 51.59 12.36 23.80
CA ARG A 4 50.70 12.99 22.84
C ARG A 4 50.26 11.84 21.93
N GLU A 5 49.05 11.34 22.10
CA GLU A 5 48.52 10.30 21.22
C GLU A 5 47.60 10.90 20.15
N TYR A 6 47.85 10.42 18.95
CA TYR A 6 47.47 10.93 17.65
C TYR A 6 45.99 10.67 17.31
N ARG A 7 45.33 11.68 16.74
CA ARG A 7 44.03 11.54 16.07
C ARG A 7 44.21 10.76 14.76
N PHE A 8 43.48 9.66 14.61
CA PHE A 8 43.21 9.04 13.30
C PHE A 8 41.72 9.18 12.99
N SER A 9 41.41 10.13 12.10
CA SER A 9 40.10 10.24 11.46
C SER A 9 40.01 9.21 10.35
N VAL A 10 39.07 8.25 10.43
CA VAL A 10 38.72 7.37 9.32
C VAL A 10 37.41 7.87 8.74
N SER A 11 37.52 8.60 7.63
CA SER A 11 36.40 8.98 6.77
C SER A 11 35.92 7.73 6.02
N LEU A 12 34.75 7.23 6.38
CA LEU A 12 34.09 6.12 5.68
C LEU A 12 33.26 6.70 4.53
N LEU A 13 33.85 6.75 3.33
CA LEU A 13 33.12 6.93 2.07
C LEU A 13 32.58 5.56 1.65
N ALA A 14 31.27 5.35 1.82
CA ALA A 14 30.58 4.19 1.28
C ALA A 14 30.30 4.43 -0.22
N ALA A 15 31.01 3.68 -1.07
CA ALA A 15 30.74 3.63 -2.51
C ALA A 15 29.50 2.75 -2.77
N VAL A 16 28.44 3.35 -3.32
CA VAL A 16 27.27 2.64 -3.84
C VAL A 16 27.65 2.03 -5.19
N ALA A 17 27.76 0.71 -5.24
CA ALA A 17 27.92 -0.03 -6.49
C ALA A 17 26.55 -0.23 -7.15
N LEU A 18 26.32 0.49 -8.25
CA LEU A 18 25.24 0.25 -9.20
C LEU A 18 25.50 -1.09 -9.92
N VAL A 19 24.69 -2.11 -9.63
CA VAL A 19 24.57 -3.30 -10.47
C VAL A 19 23.53 -3.00 -11.54
N ALA A 20 24.00 -2.66 -12.73
CA ALA A 20 23.20 -2.69 -13.95
C ALA A 20 23.21 -4.12 -14.49
N CYS A 21 22.05 -4.78 -14.54
CA CYS A 21 21.86 -5.99 -15.32
C CYS A 21 21.13 -5.59 -16.62
N GLY A 22 21.81 -5.77 -17.74
CA GLY A 22 21.26 -5.64 -19.09
C GLY A 22 21.74 -6.80 -19.96
N SER A 23 21.08 -6.95 -21.11
CA SER A 23 21.22 -7.97 -22.18
C SER A 23 20.54 -9.33 -21.85
N GLU A 24 19.76 -9.97 -22.73
CA GLU A 24 19.79 -10.00 -24.20
C GLU A 24 18.49 -10.59 -24.79
N SER A 25 18.09 -10.05 -25.94
CA SER A 25 17.09 -10.55 -26.87
C SER A 25 17.64 -11.71 -27.71
N GLY A 26 16.89 -12.81 -27.82
CA GLY A 26 17.20 -13.94 -28.71
C GLY A 26 15.96 -14.45 -29.45
N SER A 27 15.78 -13.96 -30.67
CA SER A 27 15.02 -14.58 -31.76
C SER A 27 15.92 -15.61 -32.45
N ASP A 28 15.40 -16.79 -32.83
CA ASP A 28 15.77 -17.49 -34.07
C ASP A 28 14.96 -18.78 -34.29
N GLU A 29 14.79 -19.08 -35.58
CA GLU A 29 13.81 -19.93 -36.24
C GLU A 29 14.07 -21.46 -36.20
N ALA A 30 13.04 -22.22 -36.59
CA ALA A 30 12.98 -23.68 -36.72
C ALA A 30 13.92 -24.28 -37.79
N PRO A 31 14.05 -25.63 -37.84
CA PRO A 31 13.53 -26.30 -39.03
C PRO A 31 12.88 -27.69 -38.80
N GLN A 32 11.78 -27.89 -39.56
CA GLN A 32 11.37 -29.02 -40.40
C GLN A 32 11.93 -30.43 -40.10
N ASP A 33 11.02 -31.39 -39.88
CA ASP A 33 11.24 -32.77 -40.34
C ASP A 33 9.97 -33.39 -40.88
N ALA A 34 10.11 -34.11 -41.99
CA ALA A 34 9.05 -34.56 -42.88
C ALA A 34 9.12 -36.07 -43.14
N GLY A 35 7.95 -36.73 -43.12
CA GLY A 35 7.67 -37.96 -43.88
C GLY A 35 7.01 -39.09 -43.07
N PRO A 36 6.45 -40.14 -43.73
CA PRO A 36 5.63 -40.12 -44.95
C PRO A 36 4.32 -40.95 -44.84
N GLY A 37 3.28 -40.51 -45.57
CA GLY A 37 2.34 -41.28 -46.40
C GLY A 37 1.65 -42.60 -45.97
N GLY A 38 0.34 -42.50 -45.72
CA GLY A 38 -0.73 -43.34 -46.33
C GLY A 38 -1.22 -44.59 -45.56
N PRO A 39 -2.42 -45.14 -45.87
CA PRO A 39 -3.30 -44.85 -47.02
C PRO A 39 -4.72 -44.34 -46.64
N ALA A 40 -5.42 -43.89 -47.67
CA ALA A 40 -6.83 -43.52 -47.67
C ALA A 40 -7.74 -44.75 -47.59
N ASP A 41 -8.86 -44.64 -46.86
CA ASP A 41 -10.05 -45.42 -47.13
C ASP A 41 -11.28 -44.50 -47.12
N ALA A 42 -12.15 -44.72 -48.09
CA ALA A 42 -13.32 -43.91 -48.40
C ALA A 42 -14.57 -44.77 -48.25
N GLY A 43 -15.56 -44.25 -47.52
CA GLY A 43 -16.96 -44.61 -47.71
C GLY A 43 -17.60 -45.40 -46.58
N GLY A 44 -18.32 -44.68 -45.72
CA GLY A 44 -19.34 -45.22 -44.83
C GLY A 44 -20.15 -44.06 -44.29
N ALA A 45 -21.21 -43.68 -45.01
CA ALA A 45 -22.15 -42.68 -44.54
C ALA A 45 -22.90 -43.23 -43.32
N ASP A 46 -22.75 -42.58 -42.17
CA ASP A 46 -23.87 -42.43 -41.24
C ASP A 46 -23.87 -41.00 -40.71
N VAL A 47 -25.04 -40.39 -40.77
CA VAL A 47 -25.29 -39.00 -40.42
C VAL A 47 -25.53 -38.96 -38.92
N VAL A 48 -24.53 -38.55 -38.14
CA VAL A 48 -24.76 -37.88 -36.87
C VAL A 48 -23.90 -36.63 -36.79
N THR A 49 -24.54 -35.49 -36.98
CA THR A 49 -24.02 -34.20 -36.53
C THR A 49 -24.18 -34.15 -35.01
N ASP A 50 -23.12 -34.38 -34.25
CA ASP A 50 -22.98 -33.70 -32.96
C ASP A 50 -21.51 -33.56 -32.54
N SER A 51 -21.27 -32.46 -31.84
CA SER A 51 -19.99 -31.97 -31.37
C SER A 51 -19.35 -32.92 -30.37
N HIS A 52 -18.02 -32.87 -30.26
CA HIS A 52 -17.17 -33.48 -29.23
C HIS A 52 -17.94 -33.59 -27.88
N VAL A 53 -18.17 -34.75 -27.25
CA VAL A 53 -17.25 -35.81 -26.79
C VAL A 53 -18.10 -37.06 -26.47
N GLY A 54 -17.52 -38.27 -26.55
CA GLY A 54 -18.22 -39.53 -26.28
C GLY A 54 -18.81 -39.62 -24.87
N LEU A 55 -20.09 -39.99 -24.80
CA LEU A 55 -20.81 -40.39 -23.61
C LEU A 55 -20.77 -41.92 -23.49
N ASP A 56 -19.75 -42.46 -22.83
CA ASP A 56 -19.85 -43.77 -22.20
C ASP A 56 -20.48 -43.60 -20.81
N ALA A 57 -21.77 -43.93 -20.74
CA ALA A 57 -22.56 -43.96 -19.53
C ALA A 57 -22.08 -45.09 -18.60
N GLU A 58 -21.10 -44.82 -17.74
CA GLU A 58 -20.93 -45.38 -16.37
C GLU A 58 -19.93 -44.54 -15.50
N THR A 59 -19.88 -43.22 -15.68
CA THR A 59 -19.48 -42.32 -14.57
C THR A 59 -20.60 -41.32 -14.31
N PRO A 60 -21.34 -41.43 -13.19
CA PRO A 60 -22.46 -40.54 -12.88
C PRO A 60 -22.09 -39.07 -12.59
N ASP A 61 -20.87 -38.62 -12.87
CA ASP A 61 -20.39 -37.31 -12.43
C ASP A 61 -19.53 -36.63 -13.50
N ALA A 62 -20.17 -35.87 -14.39
CA ALA A 62 -19.51 -34.95 -15.32
C ALA A 62 -19.06 -33.69 -14.56
N GLY A 63 -18.20 -33.89 -13.54
CA GLY A 63 -17.63 -32.86 -12.70
C GLY A 63 -16.54 -32.04 -13.41
N CYS A 64 -16.16 -30.92 -12.80
CA CYS A 64 -14.97 -30.18 -13.23
C CYS A 64 -13.69 -30.90 -12.79
N LEU A 65 -12.62 -30.79 -13.59
CA LEU A 65 -11.30 -31.28 -13.16
C LEU A 65 -10.81 -30.46 -11.96
N PRO A 66 -10.30 -31.08 -10.88
CA PRO A 66 -9.70 -30.36 -9.75
C PRO A 66 -8.56 -29.43 -10.21
N PRO A 67 -8.39 -28.24 -9.59
CA PRO A 67 -9.07 -27.72 -8.40
C PRO A 67 -10.30 -26.85 -8.74
N ASN A 68 -11.15 -27.25 -9.68
CA ASN A 68 -12.33 -26.51 -10.08
C ASN A 68 -13.62 -27.16 -9.57
N LYS A 69 -14.69 -26.38 -9.48
CA LYS A 69 -16.03 -26.78 -9.05
C LYS A 69 -17.08 -26.30 -10.04
N ILE A 70 -18.27 -26.90 -10.00
CA ILE A 70 -19.41 -26.48 -10.81
C ILE A 70 -20.21 -25.42 -10.05
N CYS A 71 -20.25 -24.19 -10.58
CA CYS A 71 -21.13 -23.12 -10.13
C CYS A 71 -21.97 -22.63 -11.31
N ASP A 72 -23.30 -22.65 -11.15
CA ASP A 72 -24.27 -22.29 -12.20
C ASP A 72 -24.02 -23.00 -13.55
N GLY A 73 -23.63 -24.27 -13.50
CA GLY A 73 -23.33 -25.09 -14.68
C GLY A 73 -22.00 -24.75 -15.38
N LYS A 74 -21.16 -23.91 -14.77
CA LYS A 74 -19.82 -23.55 -15.27
C LYS A 74 -18.74 -24.07 -14.34
N CYS A 75 -17.60 -24.43 -14.92
CA CYS A 75 -16.40 -24.70 -14.12
C CYS A 75 -15.73 -23.39 -13.71
N VAL A 76 -15.61 -23.19 -12.40
CA VAL A 76 -14.93 -22.05 -11.78
C VAL A 76 -13.86 -22.57 -10.82
N ALA A 77 -12.82 -21.77 -10.55
CA ALA A 77 -11.78 -22.18 -9.62
C ALA A 77 -12.34 -22.27 -8.20
N SER A 78 -11.98 -23.32 -7.45
CA SER A 78 -12.36 -23.44 -6.03
C SER A 78 -11.78 -22.34 -5.14
N SER A 79 -10.79 -21.61 -5.65
CA SER A 79 -10.13 -20.48 -4.99
C SER A 79 -10.59 -19.11 -5.49
N ASP A 80 -11.64 -19.05 -6.31
CA ASP A 80 -12.18 -17.79 -6.80
C ASP A 80 -13.20 -17.22 -5.79
N PRO A 81 -12.90 -16.09 -5.11
CA PRO A 81 -13.77 -15.55 -4.08
C PRO A 81 -15.15 -15.10 -4.62
N ASP A 82 -15.27 -14.82 -5.92
CA ASP A 82 -16.57 -14.48 -6.54
C ASP A 82 -17.51 -15.70 -6.59
N TYR A 83 -16.96 -16.91 -6.49
CA TYR A 83 -17.71 -18.17 -6.44
C TYR A 83 -17.49 -18.93 -5.11
N GLY A 84 -16.92 -18.27 -4.10
CA GLY A 84 -16.68 -18.84 -2.78
C GLY A 84 -15.47 -19.76 -2.70
N CYS A 85 -15.07 -20.08 -1.46
CA CYS A 85 -13.82 -20.79 -1.20
C CYS A 85 -13.98 -22.27 -0.86
N GLN A 86 -15.19 -22.75 -0.60
CA GLN A 86 -15.41 -24.17 -0.34
C GLN A 86 -15.40 -24.99 -1.65
N PRO A 87 -14.97 -26.26 -1.62
CA PRO A 87 -14.85 -27.09 -2.81
C PRO A 87 -16.20 -27.47 -3.43
N ASP A 88 -17.26 -27.56 -2.62
CA ASP A 88 -18.56 -28.12 -3.04
C ASP A 88 -19.71 -27.10 -2.98
N THR A 89 -19.42 -25.84 -2.68
CA THR A 89 -20.42 -24.76 -2.61
C THR A 89 -19.99 -23.57 -3.44
N CYS A 90 -20.96 -22.75 -3.84
CA CYS A 90 -20.76 -21.60 -4.73
C CYS A 90 -21.17 -20.28 -4.07
N GLU A 91 -21.06 -20.20 -2.75
CA GLU A 91 -21.44 -19.02 -1.99
C GLU A 91 -20.32 -17.96 -2.09
N PRO A 92 -20.53 -16.84 -2.79
CA PRO A 92 -19.50 -15.81 -2.95
C PRO A 92 -19.03 -15.27 -1.61
N CYS A 93 -17.76 -14.86 -1.53
CA CYS A 93 -17.26 -14.21 -0.33
C CYS A 93 -18.02 -12.91 -0.04
N PRO A 94 -18.20 -12.57 1.25
CA PRO A 94 -18.87 -11.34 1.64
C PRO A 94 -18.14 -10.13 1.06
N GLN A 95 -18.89 -9.17 0.55
CA GLN A 95 -18.32 -7.91 0.07
C GLN A 95 -18.22 -6.95 1.25
N LEU A 96 -17.00 -6.76 1.73
CA LEU A 96 -16.71 -5.87 2.85
C LEU A 96 -16.24 -4.50 2.34
N ALA A 97 -16.44 -3.46 3.13
CA ALA A 97 -16.11 -2.11 2.72
C ALA A 97 -14.60 -1.96 2.59
N TRP A 98 -14.16 -1.42 1.45
CA TRP A 98 -12.76 -1.12 1.14
C TRP A 98 -11.78 -2.27 1.37
N ALA A 99 -12.25 -3.52 1.27
CA ALA A 99 -11.46 -4.71 1.50
C ALA A 99 -11.42 -5.60 0.26
N GLN A 100 -10.29 -6.25 0.05
CA GLN A 100 -10.11 -7.31 -0.92
C GLN A 100 -10.21 -8.65 -0.20
N MET A 101 -11.20 -9.46 -0.59
CA MET A 101 -11.39 -10.82 -0.09
C MET A 101 -10.64 -11.83 -0.96
N GLY A 102 -10.35 -12.99 -0.37
CA GLY A 102 -9.77 -14.13 -1.07
C GLY A 102 -10.00 -15.42 -0.32
N CYS A 103 -9.42 -16.50 -0.84
CA CYS A 103 -9.58 -17.84 -0.31
C CYS A 103 -8.31 -18.33 0.39
N ALA A 104 -8.45 -18.77 1.64
CA ALA A 104 -7.41 -19.47 2.35
C ALA A 104 -8.03 -20.64 3.14
N ASN A 105 -7.46 -21.84 3.02
CA ASN A 105 -7.95 -23.04 3.73
C ASN A 105 -9.45 -23.34 3.54
N ASN A 106 -9.96 -23.09 2.33
CA ASN A 106 -11.38 -23.20 1.98
C ASN A 106 -12.33 -22.21 2.69
N GLU A 107 -11.80 -21.15 3.28
CA GLU A 107 -12.54 -20.08 3.94
C GLU A 107 -12.30 -18.74 3.24
N CYS A 108 -13.32 -17.89 3.26
CA CYS A 108 -13.18 -16.49 2.82
C CYS A 108 -12.39 -15.72 3.87
N VAL A 109 -11.34 -15.04 3.45
CA VAL A 109 -10.47 -14.23 4.30
C VAL A 109 -10.29 -12.84 3.71
N LEU A 110 -10.14 -11.84 4.58
CA LEU A 110 -9.66 -10.52 4.18
C LEU A 110 -8.18 -10.67 3.81
N VAL A 111 -7.84 -10.40 2.55
CA VAL A 111 -6.47 -10.52 2.02
C VAL A 111 -5.70 -9.23 2.19
N SER A 112 -6.34 -8.11 1.86
CA SER A 112 -5.74 -6.78 1.94
C SER A 112 -6.82 -5.70 1.98
N CYS A 113 -6.45 -4.53 2.47
CA CYS A 113 -7.24 -3.33 2.31
C CYS A 113 -7.01 -2.70 0.94
N ASN A 114 -8.05 -2.05 0.40
CA ASN A 114 -7.91 -1.18 -0.76
C ASN A 114 -6.98 0.00 -0.42
N ALA A 115 -6.40 0.62 -1.44
CA ALA A 115 -5.56 1.79 -1.26
C ALA A 115 -6.31 2.89 -0.46
N GLY A 116 -5.61 3.53 0.48
CA GLY A 116 -6.17 4.55 1.36
C GLY A 116 -7.08 4.01 2.47
N HIS A 117 -7.05 2.71 2.77
CA HIS A 117 -7.83 2.12 3.84
C HIS A 117 -7.01 1.15 4.70
N SER A 118 -7.42 0.98 5.95
CA SER A 118 -6.79 0.10 6.94
C SER A 118 -7.83 -0.48 7.89
N ASP A 119 -7.59 -1.71 8.34
CA ASP A 119 -8.36 -2.37 9.42
C ASP A 119 -7.70 -2.03 10.77
N CYS A 120 -8.27 -1.07 11.48
CA CYS A 120 -7.71 -0.55 12.73
C CYS A 120 -8.31 -1.16 14.00
N ASP A 121 -9.48 -1.80 13.91
CA ASP A 121 -10.07 -2.52 15.03
C ASP A 121 -9.73 -4.02 15.01
N GLY A 122 -9.17 -4.51 13.89
CA GLY A 122 -8.79 -5.90 13.68
C GLY A 122 -10.00 -6.81 13.45
N ASP A 123 -11.19 -6.24 13.25
CA ASP A 123 -12.41 -6.99 12.98
C ASP A 123 -12.58 -7.20 11.47
N VAL A 124 -11.98 -8.28 10.98
CA VAL A 124 -12.07 -8.70 9.58
C VAL A 124 -13.50 -8.91 9.07
N THR A 125 -14.52 -8.91 9.93
CA THR A 125 -15.91 -9.05 9.54
C THR A 125 -16.57 -7.74 9.13
N ASN A 126 -15.98 -6.60 9.47
CA ASN A 126 -16.48 -5.28 9.07
C ASN A 126 -15.69 -4.66 7.91
N GLY A 127 -14.42 -5.03 7.72
CA GLY A 127 -13.60 -4.69 6.55
C GLY A 127 -12.39 -3.82 6.88
N CYS A 128 -12.06 -2.87 6.01
CA CYS A 128 -10.97 -1.92 6.18
C CYS A 128 -11.51 -0.50 6.35
N GLU A 129 -11.95 -0.19 7.57
CA GLU A 129 -12.88 0.91 7.82
C GLU A 129 -12.21 2.27 8.10
N THR A 130 -10.88 2.33 8.08
CA THR A 130 -10.13 3.51 8.50
C THR A 130 -9.30 4.11 7.37
N ASP A 131 -9.43 5.42 7.18
CA ASP A 131 -8.60 6.22 6.28
C ASP A 131 -7.31 6.67 7.00
N PRO A 132 -6.12 6.17 6.59
CA PRO A 132 -4.84 6.48 7.21
C PRO A 132 -4.26 7.86 6.81
N ASP A 133 -4.99 8.65 6.03
CA ASP A 133 -4.64 10.04 5.71
C ASP A 133 -5.45 11.05 6.55
N THR A 134 -6.16 10.58 7.57
CA THR A 134 -6.85 11.43 8.55
C THR A 134 -5.93 11.87 9.68
N LEU A 135 -6.25 13.00 10.32
CA LEU A 135 -5.46 13.50 11.46
C LEU A 135 -5.41 12.51 12.63
N ASP A 136 -6.42 11.66 12.81
CA ASP A 136 -6.45 10.68 13.90
C ASP A 136 -5.73 9.36 13.57
N ASN A 137 -5.36 9.12 12.31
CA ASN A 137 -4.79 7.85 11.84
C ASN A 137 -3.61 8.04 10.88
N CYS A 138 -2.87 9.13 11.01
CA CYS A 138 -1.91 9.56 10.00
C CYS A 138 -0.75 8.56 9.84
N GLY A 139 -0.78 7.81 8.73
CA GLY A 139 0.21 6.78 8.39
C GLY A 139 0.06 5.46 9.16
N ALA A 140 -0.69 5.44 10.25
CA ALA A 140 -1.01 4.24 11.02
C ALA A 140 -2.26 4.44 11.89
N CYS A 141 -2.93 3.34 12.23
CA CYS A 141 -4.08 3.33 13.13
C CYS A 141 -3.80 4.04 14.46
N GLY A 142 -4.60 5.05 14.78
CA GLY A 142 -4.47 5.84 16.01
C GLY A 142 -3.22 6.73 16.08
N ALA A 143 -2.45 6.86 15.00
CA ALA A 143 -1.34 7.80 14.93
C ALA A 143 -1.87 9.23 14.74
N THR A 144 -2.31 9.84 15.84
CA THR A 144 -2.88 11.19 15.81
C THR A 144 -1.80 12.25 15.57
N CYS A 145 -2.05 13.17 14.64
CA CYS A 145 -1.32 14.41 14.52
C CYS A 145 -1.76 15.39 15.61
N ALA A 146 -0.83 15.76 16.47
CA ALA A 146 -1.04 16.74 17.53
C ALA A 146 0.23 17.59 17.66
N ILE A 147 0.39 18.54 16.75
CA ILE A 147 1.54 19.42 16.66
C ILE A 147 1.25 20.70 17.47
N PRO A 148 2.08 21.05 18.47
CA PRO A 148 1.82 22.22 19.30
C PRO A 148 1.76 23.54 18.51
N ASN A 149 0.74 24.35 18.83
CA ASN A 149 0.52 25.69 18.28
C ASN A 149 0.52 25.77 16.74
N ALA A 150 0.02 24.74 16.07
CA ALA A 150 0.04 24.64 14.62
C ALA A 150 -1.30 24.16 14.08
N GLN A 151 -1.62 24.62 12.88
CA GLN A 151 -2.57 23.97 12.00
C GLN A 151 -1.86 22.80 11.32
N GLU A 152 -2.30 21.59 11.62
CA GLU A 152 -1.68 20.35 11.17
C GLU A 152 -2.40 19.73 9.96
N SER A 153 -1.65 18.97 9.16
CA SER A 153 -2.20 18.09 8.12
C SER A 153 -1.50 16.75 8.09
N CYS A 154 -2.20 15.73 7.63
CA CYS A 154 -1.61 14.44 7.29
C CYS A 154 -1.37 14.38 5.77
N LYS A 155 -0.12 14.17 5.36
CA LYS A 155 0.25 14.03 3.95
C LYS A 155 1.15 12.82 3.79
N GLU A 156 0.74 11.89 2.93
CA GLU A 156 1.48 10.65 2.65
C GLU A 156 1.82 9.86 3.94
N GLY A 157 0.89 9.84 4.90
CA GLY A 157 1.07 9.20 6.20
C GLY A 157 2.04 9.92 7.16
N VAL A 158 2.33 11.20 6.93
CA VAL A 158 3.20 12.01 7.80
C VAL A 158 2.47 13.27 8.27
N CYS A 159 2.51 13.52 9.58
CA CYS A 159 2.03 14.76 10.17
C CYS A 159 2.94 15.93 9.76
N THR A 160 2.35 16.99 9.25
CA THR A 160 3.05 18.20 8.81
C THR A 160 2.38 19.45 9.34
N ILE A 161 3.16 20.51 9.55
CA ILE A 161 2.65 21.85 9.86
C ILE A 161 2.20 22.49 8.54
N GLU A 162 0.92 22.86 8.43
CA GLU A 162 0.43 23.69 7.32
C GLU A 162 0.70 25.17 7.58
N SER A 163 0.48 25.60 8.82
CA SER A 163 0.80 26.94 9.31
C SER A 163 0.88 26.95 10.82
N CYS A 164 1.65 27.88 11.38
CA CYS A 164 1.58 28.18 12.80
C CYS A 164 0.26 28.85 13.17
N ASP A 165 -0.18 28.63 14.41
CA ASP A 165 -1.26 29.40 15.00
C ASP A 165 -0.88 30.89 15.07
N GLU A 166 -1.89 31.75 15.22
CA GLU A 166 -1.65 33.20 15.35
C GLU A 166 -0.69 33.51 16.50
N ASP A 167 0.26 34.41 16.25
CA ASP A 167 1.35 34.80 17.15
C ASP A 167 2.39 33.70 17.46
N TRP A 168 2.39 32.56 16.76
CA TRP A 168 3.43 31.53 16.91
C TRP A 168 4.29 31.38 15.64
N ASP A 169 5.53 30.93 15.82
CA ASP A 169 6.46 30.64 14.72
C ASP A 169 7.29 29.38 15.01
N ASP A 170 7.72 28.69 13.95
CA ASP A 170 8.64 27.54 13.99
C ASP A 170 10.07 28.05 13.80
N CYS A 171 10.71 28.44 14.90
CA CYS A 171 11.99 29.14 14.84
C CYS A 171 13.18 28.20 14.64
N ASN A 172 13.03 26.93 14.98
CA ASN A 172 14.07 25.92 14.87
C ASN A 172 13.90 25.01 13.62
N ASN A 173 12.78 25.16 12.89
CA ASN A 173 12.37 24.35 11.74
C ASN A 173 12.23 22.85 12.06
N ASN A 174 11.80 22.53 13.28
CA ASN A 174 11.58 21.17 13.76
C ASN A 174 10.07 20.91 13.87
N PRO A 175 9.46 20.24 12.88
CA PRO A 175 8.02 20.03 12.88
C PRO A 175 7.52 19.14 14.03
N VAL A 176 8.42 18.49 14.76
CA VAL A 176 8.09 17.62 15.90
C VAL A 176 7.74 18.42 17.16
N ASP A 177 8.39 19.57 17.39
CA ASP A 177 8.07 20.42 18.55
C ASP A 177 7.08 21.56 18.22
N GLY A 178 6.71 21.67 16.95
CA GLY A 178 5.63 22.53 16.48
C GLY A 178 6.08 23.95 16.22
N CYS A 179 5.15 24.90 16.33
CA CYS A 179 5.48 26.31 16.32
C CYS A 179 5.78 26.72 17.75
N GLU A 180 7.05 26.56 18.12
CA GLU A 180 7.50 26.52 19.50
C GLU A 180 7.72 27.91 20.12
N THR A 181 7.62 28.97 19.31
CA THR A 181 7.97 30.34 19.73
C THR A 181 6.78 31.29 19.70
N ASP A 182 6.48 31.92 20.84
CA ASP A 182 5.49 33.01 20.95
C ASP A 182 6.11 34.34 20.47
N LEU A 183 5.58 34.89 19.38
CA LEU A 183 6.03 36.14 18.75
C LEU A 183 5.60 37.40 19.51
N ARG A 184 4.90 37.26 20.64
CA ARG A 184 4.62 38.36 21.57
C ARG A 184 5.64 38.44 22.70
N ASP A 185 6.56 37.48 22.78
CA ASP A 185 7.65 37.56 23.74
C ASP A 185 8.64 38.64 23.32
N VAL A 186 9.14 39.38 24.31
CA VAL A 186 10.19 40.39 24.10
C VAL A 186 11.49 39.83 23.54
N ALA A 187 11.65 38.51 23.52
CA ALA A 187 12.79 37.83 22.91
C ALA A 187 12.58 37.46 21.43
N ASN A 188 11.34 37.52 20.92
CA ASN A 188 10.95 37.08 19.57
C ASN A 188 9.88 38.01 18.97
N CYS A 189 9.96 39.30 19.25
CA CYS A 189 8.84 40.20 19.02
C CYS A 189 8.57 40.41 17.52
N GLY A 190 7.51 39.79 17.02
CA GLY A 190 7.11 39.82 15.60
C GLY A 190 7.92 38.91 14.68
N ALA A 191 9.04 38.35 15.14
CA ALA A 191 9.84 37.35 14.41
C ALA A 191 10.80 36.61 15.36
N CYS A 192 11.20 35.40 14.97
CA CYS A 192 12.21 34.61 15.65
C CYS A 192 13.49 35.41 15.95
N GLY A 193 13.86 35.50 17.23
CA GLY A 193 15.07 36.18 17.68
C GLY A 193 15.06 37.70 17.60
N GLU A 194 13.92 38.34 17.31
CA GLU A 194 13.79 39.80 17.38
C GLU A 194 13.65 40.24 18.84
N VAL A 195 14.80 40.48 19.48
CA VAL A 195 14.88 40.84 20.90
C VAL A 195 14.67 42.34 21.08
N CYS A 196 13.71 42.72 21.92
CA CYS A 196 13.47 44.10 22.29
C CYS A 196 14.52 44.61 23.29
N GLU A 197 14.76 45.92 23.25
CA GLU A 197 15.63 46.61 24.22
C GLU A 197 15.13 46.43 25.67
N PRO A 198 16.02 46.55 26.67
CA PRO A 198 15.63 46.48 28.07
C PRO A 198 14.51 47.48 28.40
N ASN A 199 13.47 47.02 29.10
CA ASN A 199 12.26 47.75 29.46
C ASN A 199 11.31 48.10 28.30
N ALA A 200 11.55 47.61 27.08
CA ALA A 200 10.55 47.64 26.03
C ALA A 200 9.47 46.54 26.25
N SER A 201 8.33 46.70 25.61
CA SER A 201 7.28 45.69 25.51
C SER A 201 7.08 45.27 24.05
N CYS A 202 6.68 44.03 23.82
CA CYS A 202 6.22 43.62 22.50
C CYS A 202 4.72 43.89 22.37
N ALA A 203 4.33 44.66 21.37
CA ALA A 203 2.93 44.91 21.05
C ALA A 203 2.74 44.92 19.54
N THR A 204 1.72 44.19 19.07
CA THR A 204 1.37 44.07 17.64
C THR A 204 2.59 43.67 16.78
N GLY A 205 3.41 42.73 17.26
CA GLY A 205 4.63 42.28 16.58
C GLY A 205 5.74 43.34 16.48
N THR A 206 5.74 44.35 17.34
CA THR A 206 6.78 45.40 17.33
C THR A 206 7.24 45.77 18.74
N CYS A 207 8.54 46.00 18.89
CA CYS A 207 9.10 46.49 20.13
C CYS A 207 8.70 47.95 20.37
N GLN A 208 8.06 48.21 21.50
CA GLN A 208 7.66 49.54 21.94
C GLN A 208 8.47 49.93 23.17
N THR A 209 9.12 51.09 23.13
CA THR A 209 9.79 51.65 24.30
C THR A 209 8.73 52.18 25.26
N ASN A 210 8.72 51.68 26.49
CA ASN A 210 7.95 52.29 27.57
C ASN A 210 8.61 53.62 27.94
N GLY A 211 8.00 54.74 27.51
CA GLY A 211 8.50 56.11 27.71
C GLY A 211 8.46 56.57 29.17
#